data_AF-A0A673HW57-F1
#
_entry.id   AF-A0A673HW57-F1
#
_cell.length_a   1.000
_cell.length_b   1.000
_cell.length_c   1.000
_cell.angle_alpha   90.00
_cell.angle_beta   90.00
_cell.angle_gamma   90.00
#
_symmetry.space_group_name_H-M   'P 1'
#
loop_
_entity.id
_entity.type
_entity.pdbx_description
1 polymer ?
#
loop_
_entity_poly.entity_id
_entity_poly.type
_entity_poly.pdbx_seq_one_letter_code
_entity_poly.pdbx_strand_id
1 'polypeptide(L)'
;MDLADTSKKQLFLNKRLENLIVPLVTELVESGSRFHREEDRSYCLMVIGVPNVGKSSLINAVRRTYLKKGKASKVGGEPGITKAVLTKIQVCERPIIHLLDTPGVLPPRIENIETGMKLALCGTILDHLVGEDVIADYLLFSLNRLERFSYIEKYNLGEPCDDIQHLLKSIAVNLGKTKRVKAITGVGNITVQLPDYSAAAYDFIRAFRKGELGKVMLD
;
A
#
# COMPACT_ATOMS: atom_id res chain seq x y z
N MET A 1 -20.94 -22.41 7.14
CA MET A 1 -21.43 -21.02 7.02
C MET A 1 -20.95 -20.27 8.24
N ASP A 2 -19.86 -19.52 8.10
CA ASP A 2 -19.80 -18.16 8.61
C ASP A 2 -18.59 -17.46 7.97
N LEU A 3 -18.91 -16.72 6.91
CA LEU A 3 -18.05 -15.82 6.17
C LEU A 3 -18.22 -14.43 6.76
N ALA A 4 -17.46 -14.12 7.81
CA ALA A 4 -17.24 -12.77 8.34
C ALA A 4 -15.90 -12.84 9.07
N ASP A 5 -14.88 -12.02 8.85
CA ASP A 5 -14.83 -10.66 8.35
C ASP A 5 -13.35 -10.41 7.98
N THR A 6 -12.97 -10.72 6.75
CA THR A 6 -11.60 -10.56 6.25
C THR A 6 -11.25 -9.09 5.94
N SER A 7 -12.03 -8.12 6.44
CA SER A 7 -11.94 -6.69 6.08
C SER A 7 -11.22 -5.80 7.10
N LYS A 8 -10.65 -6.35 8.18
CA LYS A 8 -9.89 -5.59 9.21
C LYS A 8 -8.38 -5.50 8.96
N LYS A 9 -7.93 -5.35 7.71
CA LYS A 9 -6.55 -4.89 7.43
C LYS A 9 -6.51 -3.35 7.42
N GLN A 10 -6.89 -2.74 8.55
CA GLN A 10 -6.58 -1.35 8.83
C GLN A 10 -5.26 -1.35 9.59
N LEU A 11 -4.21 -0.85 8.93
CA LEU A 11 -2.88 -0.55 9.46
C LEU A 11 -2.89 -0.45 11.01
N PHE A 12 -2.28 -1.41 11.69
CA PHE A 12 -1.98 -1.29 13.12
C PHE A 12 -0.94 -0.18 13.28
N LEU A 13 -1.38 1.08 13.17
CA LEU A 13 -0.73 2.17 13.87
C LEU A 13 -0.81 1.77 15.34
N ASN A 14 0.36 1.54 15.92
CA ASN A 14 0.49 1.26 17.33
C ASN A 14 -0.30 2.34 18.08
N LYS A 15 -1.31 1.97 18.90
CA LYS A 15 -2.13 2.94 19.68
C LYS A 15 -1.28 4.00 20.38
N ARG A 16 -0.02 3.64 20.68
CA ARG A 16 1.02 4.52 21.20
C ARG A 16 1.27 5.77 20.33
N LEU A 17 1.37 5.65 19.00
CA LEU A 17 1.66 6.78 18.11
C LEU A 17 0.52 7.80 18.04
N GLU A 18 -0.72 7.35 17.92
CA GLU A 18 -1.89 8.25 17.87
C GLU A 18 -2.02 9.07 19.16
N ASN A 19 -1.74 8.44 20.30
CA ASN A 19 -1.77 9.08 21.61
C ASN A 19 -0.60 10.06 21.84
N LEU A 20 0.46 10.01 21.02
CA LEU A 20 1.63 10.88 21.14
C LEU A 20 1.52 12.14 20.29
N ILE A 21 0.80 12.09 19.16
CA ILE A 21 0.77 13.20 18.19
C ILE A 21 0.20 14.48 18.80
N VAL A 22 -0.94 14.41 19.50
CA VAL A 22 -1.56 15.60 20.08
C VAL A 22 -0.69 16.21 21.19
N PRO A 23 -0.23 15.45 22.22
CA PRO A 23 0.65 16.00 23.24
C PRO A 23 1.95 16.60 22.68
N LEU A 24 2.62 15.89 21.78
CA LEU A 24 3.88 16.33 21.17
C LEU A 24 3.70 17.63 20.39
N VAL A 25 2.64 17.74 19.60
CA VAL A 25 2.33 18.97 18.86
C VAL A 25 2.02 20.10 19.84
N THR A 26 1.20 19.85 20.85
CA THR A 26 0.88 20.87 21.85
C THR A 26 2.15 21.43 22.49
N GLU A 27 3.06 20.56 22.93
CA GLU A 27 4.36 20.95 23.50
C GLU A 27 5.25 21.73 22.52
N LEU A 28 5.46 21.21 21.30
CA LEU A 28 6.31 21.86 20.29
C LEU A 28 5.81 23.25 19.91
N VAL A 29 4.50 23.41 19.82
CA VAL A 29 3.92 24.67 19.35
C VAL A 29 3.72 25.64 20.53
N GLU A 30 3.60 25.18 21.78
CA GLU A 30 3.61 26.04 22.98
C GLU A 30 5.02 26.54 23.36
N SER A 31 6.06 25.74 23.09
CA SER A 31 7.46 26.13 23.33
C SER A 31 8.06 27.06 22.27
N GLY A 32 7.45 27.15 21.07
CA GLY A 32 7.89 28.02 19.99
C GLY A 32 7.43 29.47 20.13
N SER A 33 8.30 30.43 19.84
CA SER A 33 7.95 31.87 19.80
C SER A 33 7.00 32.15 18.63
N ARG A 34 5.70 32.31 18.93
CA ARG A 34 4.69 32.64 17.92
C ARG A 34 4.57 34.15 17.78
N PHE A 35 5.27 34.72 16.81
CA PHE A 35 5.00 36.09 16.38
C PHE A 35 3.57 36.16 15.82
N HIS A 36 2.72 37.04 16.38
CA HIS A 36 1.44 37.49 15.79
C HIS A 36 0.20 36.55 15.81
N ARG A 37 -0.05 35.72 16.84
CA ARG A 37 -1.33 34.99 16.97
C ARG A 37 -1.87 34.86 18.40
N GLU A 38 -2.16 35.97 19.05
CA GLU A 38 -2.88 35.95 20.35
C GLU A 38 -4.37 35.54 20.19
N GLU A 39 -4.96 35.71 19.01
CA GLU A 39 -6.40 35.50 18.78
C GLU A 39 -6.77 34.12 18.20
N ASP A 40 -5.91 33.47 17.42
CA ASP A 40 -6.21 32.15 16.82
C ASP A 40 -5.60 31.00 17.64
N ARG A 41 -6.42 30.44 18.52
CA ARG A 41 -6.06 29.29 19.38
C ARG A 41 -6.15 27.94 18.66
N SER A 42 -6.41 27.93 17.34
CA SER A 42 -6.46 26.70 16.57
C SER A 42 -5.10 26.31 15.99
N TYR A 43 -4.80 25.03 16.02
CA TYR A 43 -3.56 24.45 15.48
C TYR A 43 -3.87 23.75 14.17
N CYS A 44 -3.04 23.98 13.16
CA CYS A 44 -3.16 23.36 11.85
C CYS A 44 -1.86 22.66 11.49
N LEU A 45 -1.96 21.35 11.26
CA LEU A 45 -0.84 20.47 10.95
C LEU A 45 -1.02 19.91 9.55
N MET A 46 0.06 19.73 8.81
CA MET A 46 0.05 19.10 7.50
C MET A 46 0.74 17.74 7.56
N VAL A 47 0.09 16.69 7.06
CA VAL A 47 0.67 15.35 6.94
C VAL A 47 1.17 15.16 5.52
N ILE A 48 2.49 15.05 5.33
CA ILE A 48 3.13 14.87 4.02
C ILE A 48 3.79 13.48 3.91
N GLY A 49 4.00 13.02 2.67
CA GLY A 49 4.68 11.75 2.39
C GLY A 49 4.23 11.13 1.07
N VAL A 50 4.94 10.09 0.62
CA VAL A 50 4.67 9.44 -0.68
C VAL A 50 3.28 8.78 -0.72
N PRO A 51 2.73 8.45 -1.91
CA PRO A 51 1.46 7.71 -2.02
C PRO A 51 1.43 6.41 -1.19
N ASN A 52 0.23 6.06 -0.70
CA ASN A 52 -0.05 4.80 0.01
C ASN A 52 0.68 4.51 1.32
N VAL A 53 1.47 5.44 1.87
CA VAL A 53 2.10 5.31 3.21
C VAL A 53 1.13 5.38 4.40
N GLY A 54 -0.16 5.58 4.17
CA GLY A 54 -1.17 5.62 5.23
C GLY A 54 -1.47 7.00 5.83
N LYS A 55 -1.16 8.11 5.14
CA LYS A 55 -1.47 9.49 5.57
C LYS A 55 -2.94 9.67 6.00
N SER A 56 -3.88 9.37 5.12
CA SER A 56 -5.33 9.48 5.39
C SER A 56 -5.80 8.49 6.46
N SER A 57 -5.14 7.33 6.56
CA SER A 57 -5.39 6.37 7.65
C SER A 57 -5.00 6.95 9.00
N LEU A 58 -3.83 7.58 9.10
CA LEU A 58 -3.35 8.26 10.31
C LEU A 58 -4.31 9.35 10.75
N ILE A 59 -4.71 10.23 9.82
CA ILE A 59 -5.66 11.32 10.11
C ILE A 59 -6.98 10.77 10.66
N ASN A 60 -7.53 9.75 10.00
CA ASN A 60 -8.77 9.11 10.44
C ASN A 60 -8.61 8.42 11.81
N ALA A 61 -7.43 7.89 12.11
CA ALA A 61 -7.16 7.23 13.38
C ALA A 61 -7.08 8.24 14.53
N VAL A 62 -6.30 9.32 14.37
CA VAL A 62 -6.25 10.43 15.34
C VAL A 62 -7.64 11.02 15.56
N ARG A 63 -8.40 11.27 14.48
CA ARG A 63 -9.79 11.76 14.60
C ARG A 63 -10.67 10.83 15.42
N ARG A 64 -10.56 9.51 15.23
CA ARG A 64 -11.32 8.53 16.00
C ARG A 64 -10.89 8.51 17.46
N THR A 65 -9.60 8.61 17.72
CA THR A 65 -9.04 8.54 19.08
C THR A 65 -9.43 9.74 19.94
N TYR A 66 -9.34 10.97 19.40
CA TYR A 66 -9.60 12.19 20.19
C TYR A 66 -11.02 12.75 20.04
N LEU A 67 -11.70 12.55 18.91
CA LEU A 67 -13.07 13.05 18.71
C LEU A 67 -14.14 11.96 18.76
N LYS A 68 -13.75 10.67 18.75
CA LYS A 68 -14.69 9.53 18.62
C LYS A 68 -15.61 9.64 17.39
N LYS A 69 -15.16 10.35 16.35
CA LYS A 69 -15.90 10.54 15.08
C LYS A 69 -15.43 9.54 14.02
N GLY A 70 -16.27 9.29 13.01
CA GLY A 70 -16.03 8.34 11.92
C GLY A 70 -14.87 8.72 10.97
N LYS A 71 -14.82 8.11 9.78
CA LYS A 71 -13.82 8.49 8.75
C LYS A 71 -14.18 9.85 8.14
N ALA A 72 -13.19 10.73 7.99
CA ALA A 72 -13.33 12.02 7.31
C ALA A 72 -12.66 12.00 5.92
N SER A 73 -11.56 11.26 5.77
CA SER A 73 -10.88 11.08 4.48
C SER A 73 -11.05 9.67 3.92
N LYS A 74 -11.05 9.56 2.58
CA LYS A 74 -11.09 8.28 1.86
C LYS A 74 -9.75 7.57 2.00
N VAL A 75 -9.79 6.24 2.12
CA VAL A 75 -8.60 5.38 2.24
C VAL A 75 -8.73 4.28 1.20
N GLY A 76 -7.69 4.07 0.40
CA GLY A 76 -7.57 3.01 -0.59
C GLY A 76 -6.11 2.64 -0.82
N GLY A 77 -5.87 1.49 -1.46
CA GLY A 77 -4.53 1.00 -1.79
C GLY A 77 -4.00 1.44 -3.15
N GLU A 78 -4.77 2.25 -3.89
CA GLU A 78 -4.38 2.79 -5.19
C GLU A 78 -3.76 4.19 -5.02
N PRO A 79 -2.62 4.48 -5.69
CA PRO A 79 -2.09 5.84 -5.74
C PRO A 79 -3.14 6.84 -6.27
N GLY A 80 -3.17 8.04 -5.70
CA GLY A 80 -4.04 9.13 -6.19
C GLY A 80 -5.47 9.16 -5.64
N ILE A 81 -5.82 8.32 -4.66
CA ILE A 81 -7.14 8.34 -3.98
C ILE A 81 -7.44 9.70 -3.33
N THR A 82 -6.45 10.27 -2.64
CA THR A 82 -6.54 11.64 -2.11
C THR A 82 -6.29 12.62 -3.24
N LYS A 83 -7.38 13.15 -3.82
CA LYS A 83 -7.34 14.17 -4.87
C LYS A 83 -6.98 15.54 -4.26
N ALA A 84 -6.44 16.45 -5.08
CA ALA A 84 -5.76 17.71 -4.70
C ALA A 84 -6.47 18.69 -3.75
N VAL A 85 -7.69 18.41 -3.29
CA VAL A 85 -8.37 19.24 -2.28
C VAL A 85 -7.76 18.97 -0.91
N LEU A 86 -6.94 19.90 -0.44
CA LEU A 86 -6.47 19.95 0.95
C LEU A 86 -7.69 20.16 1.86
N THR A 87 -8.14 19.09 2.53
CA THR A 87 -9.26 19.17 3.45
C THR A 87 -8.76 19.39 4.88
N LYS A 88 -9.21 20.47 5.52
CA LYS A 88 -8.94 20.74 6.94
C LYS A 88 -9.83 19.86 7.80
N ILE A 89 -9.28 18.76 8.31
CA ILE A 89 -10.00 17.78 9.13
C ILE A 89 -9.72 18.08 10.59
N GLN A 90 -10.74 18.47 11.36
CA GLN A 90 -10.59 18.61 12.81
C GLN A 90 -10.37 17.23 13.43
N VAL A 91 -9.36 17.15 14.30
CA VAL A 91 -8.97 15.92 15.00
C VAL A 91 -8.85 16.08 16.51
N CYS A 92 -8.88 17.30 17.05
CA CYS A 92 -9.00 17.54 18.49
C CYS A 92 -9.87 18.79 18.76
N GLU A 93 -10.59 18.79 19.88
CA GLU A 93 -11.43 19.92 20.31
C GLU A 93 -10.74 20.78 21.37
N ARG A 94 -9.85 20.20 22.18
CA ARG A 94 -9.14 20.90 23.26
C ARG A 94 -7.70 20.38 23.37
N PRO A 95 -6.71 21.11 22.83
CA PRO A 95 -6.85 22.32 22.00
C PRO A 95 -7.48 22.01 20.62
N ILE A 96 -8.00 23.03 19.93
CA ILE A 96 -8.57 22.84 18.59
C ILE A 96 -7.43 22.50 17.63
N ILE A 97 -7.39 21.26 17.13
CA ILE A 97 -6.36 20.79 16.19
C ILE A 97 -7.02 20.31 14.91
N HIS A 98 -6.45 20.73 13.78
CA HIS A 98 -6.81 20.26 12.46
C HIS A 98 -5.60 19.62 11.75
N LEU A 99 -5.85 18.54 11.02
CA LEU A 99 -4.90 17.93 10.09
C LEU A 99 -5.34 18.20 8.66
N LEU A 100 -4.41 18.65 7.83
CA LEU A 100 -4.56 18.74 6.38
C LEU A 100 -4.19 17.40 5.76
N ASP A 101 -5.15 16.77 5.08
CA ASP A 101 -4.87 15.61 4.26
C ASP A 101 -4.30 16.05 2.91
N THR A 102 -3.12 15.55 2.57
CA THR A 102 -2.40 15.91 1.35
C THR A 102 -2.36 14.73 0.37
N PRO A 103 -2.41 14.98 -0.95
CA PRO A 103 -2.04 13.96 -1.93
C PRO A 103 -0.64 13.41 -1.65
N GLY A 104 -0.41 12.13 -1.96
CA GLY A 104 0.94 11.60 -1.89
C GLY A 104 1.83 12.25 -2.93
N VAL A 105 3.01 12.72 -2.51
CA VAL A 105 3.98 13.36 -3.40
C VAL A 105 5.20 12.45 -3.54
N LEU A 106 5.52 12.09 -4.78
CA LEU A 106 6.80 11.46 -5.13
C LEU A 106 7.80 12.52 -5.59
N PRO A 107 9.11 12.33 -5.37
CA PRO A 107 10.11 13.18 -5.98
C PRO A 107 9.99 13.12 -7.52
N PRO A 108 10.32 14.22 -8.23
CA PRO A 108 10.17 14.31 -9.69
C PRO A 108 11.07 13.31 -10.43
N ARG A 109 12.15 12.86 -9.79
CA ARG A 109 13.06 11.84 -10.31
C ARG A 109 13.41 10.88 -9.17
N ILE A 110 13.33 9.59 -9.46
CA ILE A 110 13.86 8.53 -8.61
C ILE A 110 15.22 8.16 -9.21
N GLU A 111 16.29 8.41 -8.49
CA GLU A 111 17.66 8.25 -9.02
C GLU A 111 18.09 6.78 -9.07
N ASN A 112 17.65 5.98 -8.10
CA ASN A 112 18.03 4.58 -7.96
C ASN A 112 16.89 3.65 -8.42
N ILE A 113 17.20 2.75 -9.36
CA ILE A 113 16.27 1.75 -9.88
C ILE A 113 15.74 0.86 -8.75
N GLU A 114 16.60 0.40 -7.83
CA GLU A 114 16.18 -0.45 -6.72
C GLU A 114 15.17 0.28 -5.82
N THR A 115 15.38 1.58 -5.53
CA THR A 115 14.41 2.40 -4.80
C THR A 115 13.09 2.50 -5.57
N GLY A 116 13.14 2.66 -6.89
CA GLY A 116 11.94 2.65 -7.75
C GLY A 116 11.17 1.34 -7.66
N MET A 117 11.87 0.20 -7.70
CA MET A 117 11.28 -1.13 -7.58
C MET A 117 10.67 -1.39 -6.20
N LYS A 118 11.33 -0.94 -5.12
CA LYS A 118 10.77 -0.99 -3.76
C LYS A 118 9.50 -0.14 -3.63
N LEU A 119 9.51 1.08 -4.17
CA LEU A 119 8.33 1.95 -4.20
C LEU A 119 7.19 1.35 -5.02
N ALA A 120 7.51 0.71 -6.15
CA ALA A 120 6.55 -0.03 -6.95
C ALA A 120 5.97 -1.21 -6.15
N LEU A 121 6.78 -2.02 -5.48
CA LEU A 121 6.29 -3.12 -4.63
C LEU A 121 5.37 -2.64 -3.51
N CYS A 122 5.70 -1.53 -2.86
CA CYS A 122 4.86 -0.89 -1.84
C CYS A 122 3.58 -0.26 -2.41
N GLY A 123 3.39 -0.28 -3.74
CA GLY A 123 2.24 0.29 -4.41
C GLY A 123 2.23 1.81 -4.40
N THR A 124 3.39 2.46 -4.22
CA THR A 124 3.51 3.92 -4.26
C THR A 124 3.50 4.45 -5.69
N ILE A 125 3.99 3.65 -6.64
CA ILE A 125 3.97 3.89 -8.09
C ILE A 125 2.90 2.98 -8.69
N LEU A 126 2.25 3.43 -9.78
CA LEU A 126 1.27 2.62 -10.51
C LEU A 126 1.95 1.43 -11.19
N ASP A 127 1.44 0.22 -10.94
CA ASP A 127 2.07 -1.04 -11.35
C ASP A 127 2.35 -1.11 -12.85
N HIS A 128 1.36 -0.74 -13.69
CA HIS A 128 1.46 -0.76 -15.15
C HIS A 128 2.52 0.21 -15.72
N LEU A 129 2.98 1.21 -14.96
CA LEU A 129 4.05 2.11 -15.41
C LEU A 129 5.43 1.44 -15.34
N VAL A 130 5.57 0.42 -14.48
CA VAL A 130 6.81 -0.35 -14.32
C VAL A 130 6.72 -1.69 -15.05
N GLY A 131 5.55 -2.31 -15.04
CA GLY A 131 5.29 -3.66 -15.52
C GLY A 131 5.08 -4.63 -14.37
N GLU A 132 3.91 -5.26 -14.30
CA GLU A 132 3.56 -6.19 -13.22
C GLU A 132 4.48 -7.42 -13.18
N ASP A 133 4.92 -7.90 -14.35
CA ASP A 133 5.87 -8.99 -14.46
C ASP A 133 7.25 -8.61 -13.91
N VAL A 134 7.74 -7.41 -14.23
CA VAL A 134 9.03 -6.89 -13.72
C VAL A 134 8.97 -6.69 -12.20
N ILE A 135 7.87 -6.14 -11.68
CA ILE A 135 7.67 -6.00 -10.23
C ILE A 135 7.61 -7.38 -9.56
N ALA A 136 6.90 -8.35 -10.15
CA ALA A 136 6.77 -9.69 -9.62
C ALA A 136 8.11 -10.45 -9.60
N ASP A 137 8.93 -10.28 -10.63
CA ASP A 137 10.29 -10.83 -10.70
C ASP A 137 11.18 -10.26 -9.58
N TYR A 138 11.19 -8.93 -9.45
CA TYR A 138 11.93 -8.28 -8.36
C TYR A 138 11.43 -8.71 -6.96
N LEU A 139 10.13 -8.97 -6.79
CA LEU A 139 9.60 -9.53 -5.55
C LEU A 139 10.16 -10.92 -5.29
N LEU A 140 10.15 -11.82 -6.28
CA LEU A 140 10.70 -13.16 -6.14
C LEU A 140 12.18 -13.11 -5.75
N PHE A 141 12.97 -12.33 -6.49
CA PHE A 141 14.38 -12.06 -6.17
C PHE A 141 14.56 -11.58 -4.73
N SER A 142 13.77 -10.59 -4.31
CA SER A 142 13.85 -10.01 -2.96
C SER A 142 13.49 -11.00 -1.87
N LEU A 143 12.47 -11.84 -2.09
CA LEU A 143 12.07 -12.88 -1.14
C LEU A 143 13.15 -13.96 -1.01
N ASN A 144 13.72 -14.42 -2.13
CA ASN A 144 14.81 -15.39 -2.14
C ASN A 144 16.05 -14.84 -1.42
N ARG A 145 16.45 -13.60 -1.73
CA ARG A 145 17.60 -12.92 -1.10
C ARG A 145 17.45 -12.78 0.42
N LEU A 146 16.21 -12.63 0.91
CA LEU A 146 15.90 -12.50 2.34
C LEU A 146 15.56 -13.84 3.02
N GLU A 147 15.73 -14.96 2.32
CA GLU A 147 15.37 -16.31 2.79
C GLU A 147 13.90 -16.39 3.26
N ARG A 148 13.00 -15.73 2.51
CA ARG A 148 11.56 -15.70 2.77
C ARG A 148 10.81 -16.57 1.77
N PHE A 149 10.61 -17.82 2.14
CA PHE A 149 10.09 -18.85 1.24
C PHE A 149 8.59 -19.16 1.41
N SER A 150 7.82 -18.31 2.08
CA SER A 150 6.38 -18.55 2.30
C SER A 150 5.55 -18.66 1.01
N TYR A 151 6.08 -18.16 -0.12
CA TYR A 151 5.42 -18.29 -1.42
C TYR A 151 5.41 -19.75 -1.93
N ILE A 152 6.35 -20.58 -1.50
CA ILE A 152 6.47 -21.99 -1.91
C ILE A 152 5.23 -22.76 -1.47
N GLU A 153 4.94 -22.74 -0.17
CA GLU A 153 3.77 -23.40 0.41
C GLU A 153 2.47 -22.79 -0.15
N LYS A 154 2.39 -21.46 -0.24
CA LYS A 154 1.19 -20.76 -0.73
C LYS A 154 0.81 -21.15 -2.16
N TYR A 155 1.80 -21.40 -3.01
CA TYR A 155 1.60 -21.69 -4.42
C TYR A 155 2.08 -23.10 -4.81
N ASN A 156 2.10 -24.02 -3.84
CA ASN A 156 2.40 -25.44 -4.03
C ASN A 156 3.66 -25.70 -4.89
N LEU A 157 4.74 -24.95 -4.67
CA LEU A 157 6.04 -25.27 -5.24
C LEU A 157 6.74 -26.34 -4.40
N GLY A 158 7.59 -27.15 -5.02
CA GLY A 158 8.40 -28.15 -4.30
C GLY A 158 9.63 -27.55 -3.61
N GLU A 159 10.21 -26.50 -4.21
CA GLU A 159 11.45 -25.87 -3.76
C GLU A 159 11.50 -24.40 -4.18
N PRO A 160 12.41 -23.58 -3.61
CA PRO A 160 12.60 -22.20 -4.07
C PRO A 160 13.00 -22.16 -5.54
N CYS A 161 12.50 -21.18 -6.28
CA CYS A 161 12.86 -21.00 -7.68
C CYS A 161 13.29 -19.54 -7.95
N ASP A 162 14.11 -19.36 -8.98
CA ASP A 162 14.56 -18.05 -9.49
C ASP A 162 14.05 -17.80 -10.92
N ASP A 163 13.03 -18.55 -11.34
CA ASP A 163 12.36 -18.38 -12.62
C ASP A 163 10.94 -17.83 -12.38
N ILE A 164 10.77 -16.55 -12.69
CA ILE A 164 9.48 -15.88 -12.57
C ILE A 164 8.40 -16.54 -13.44
N GLN A 165 8.71 -17.07 -14.62
CA GLN A 165 7.71 -17.72 -15.47
C GLN A 165 7.22 -19.03 -14.84
N HIS A 166 8.13 -19.81 -14.24
CA HIS A 166 7.78 -20.99 -13.48
C HIS A 166 6.84 -20.65 -12.31
N LEU A 167 7.19 -19.63 -11.53
CA LEU A 167 6.36 -19.18 -10.41
C LEU A 167 4.99 -18.70 -10.90
N LEU A 168 4.93 -17.80 -11.89
CA LEU A 168 3.68 -17.25 -12.39
C LEU A 168 2.78 -18.34 -13.00
N LYS A 169 3.35 -19.38 -13.62
CA LYS A 169 2.60 -20.56 -14.07
C LYS A 169 1.97 -21.29 -12.89
N SER A 170 2.74 -21.56 -11.84
CA SER A 170 2.23 -22.23 -10.63
C SER A 170 1.14 -21.40 -9.97
N ILE A 171 1.30 -20.08 -9.87
CA ILE A 171 0.26 -19.17 -9.34
C ILE A 171 -1.00 -19.22 -10.21
N ALA A 172 -0.84 -19.13 -11.53
CA ALA A 172 -1.98 -19.13 -12.46
C ALA A 172 -2.78 -20.43 -12.37
N VAL A 173 -2.12 -21.59 -12.28
CA VAL A 173 -2.78 -22.88 -12.14
C VAL A 173 -3.48 -23.00 -10.78
N ASN A 174 -2.77 -22.69 -9.68
CA ASN A 174 -3.34 -22.80 -8.33
C ASN A 174 -4.53 -21.87 -8.09
N LEU A 175 -4.51 -20.67 -8.68
CA LEU A 175 -5.58 -19.68 -8.53
C LEU A 175 -6.63 -19.73 -9.66
N GLY A 176 -6.51 -20.66 -10.60
CA GLY A 176 -7.41 -20.78 -11.75
C GLY A 176 -7.41 -19.57 -12.69
N LYS A 177 -6.29 -18.85 -12.79
CA LYS A 177 -6.12 -17.69 -13.68
C LYS A 177 -5.79 -18.17 -15.08
N THR A 178 -6.81 -18.34 -15.90
CA THR A 178 -6.66 -18.74 -17.30
C THR A 178 -7.34 -17.76 -18.24
N LYS A 179 -6.79 -17.64 -19.45
CA LYS A 179 -7.36 -16.85 -20.55
C LYS A 179 -7.62 -17.76 -21.74
N ARG A 180 -8.72 -17.46 -22.45
CA ARG A 180 -9.07 -18.14 -23.70
C ARG A 180 -8.36 -17.45 -24.86
N VAL A 181 -7.54 -18.20 -25.59
CA VAL A 181 -6.81 -17.69 -26.76
C VAL A 181 -7.23 -18.51 -27.98
N LYS A 182 -7.50 -17.82 -29.09
CA LYS A 182 -7.71 -18.47 -30.38
C LYS A 182 -6.34 -18.81 -30.96
N ALA A 183 -6.02 -20.09 -31.04
CA ALA A 183 -4.82 -20.56 -31.73
C ALA A 183 -5.20 -20.89 -33.18
N ILE A 184 -4.46 -20.30 -34.11
CA ILE A 184 -4.54 -20.65 -35.53
C ILE A 184 -3.71 -21.92 -35.69
N THR A 185 -4.37 -23.03 -35.99
CA THR A 185 -3.69 -24.28 -36.37
C THR A 185 -3.90 -24.52 -37.86
N GLY A 186 -3.05 -25.35 -38.48
CA GLY A 186 -3.20 -25.73 -39.88
C GLY A 186 -4.52 -26.44 -40.22
N VAL A 187 -5.34 -26.76 -39.22
CA VAL A 187 -6.65 -27.44 -39.34
C VAL A 187 -7.82 -26.53 -38.93
N GLY A 188 -7.57 -25.25 -38.66
CA GLY A 188 -8.59 -24.26 -38.27
C GLY A 188 -8.32 -23.57 -36.93
N ASN A 189 -9.24 -22.70 -36.55
CA ASN A 189 -9.16 -21.93 -35.31
C ASN A 189 -9.67 -22.77 -34.13
N ILE A 190 -8.77 -23.12 -33.21
CA ILE A 190 -9.14 -23.77 -31.94
C ILE A 190 -9.08 -22.74 -30.80
N THR A 191 -9.98 -22.85 -29.84
CA THR A 191 -9.91 -22.04 -28.61
C THR A 191 -9.18 -22.85 -27.55
N VAL A 192 -8.03 -22.37 -27.10
CA VAL A 192 -7.20 -23.01 -26.07
C VAL A 192 -7.27 -22.18 -24.80
N GLN A 193 -7.32 -22.84 -23.64
CA GLN A 193 -7.14 -22.18 -22.35
C GLN A 193 -5.65 -22.18 -21.98
N LEU A 194 -5.10 -20.99 -21.76
CA LEU A 194 -3.71 -20.81 -21.36
C LEU A 194 -3.65 -20.08 -20.01
N PRO A 195 -2.62 -20.34 -19.18
CA PRO A 195 -2.35 -19.55 -17.98
C PRO A 195 -2.31 -18.05 -18.29
N ASP A 196 -2.94 -17.25 -17.41
CA ASP A 196 -2.87 -15.80 -17.48
C ASP A 196 -1.79 -15.27 -16.53
N TYR A 197 -0.58 -15.10 -17.07
CA TYR A 197 0.58 -14.65 -16.31
C TYR A 197 0.45 -13.22 -15.78
N SER A 198 -0.24 -12.33 -16.50
CA SER A 198 -0.45 -10.95 -16.04
C SER A 198 -1.37 -10.93 -14.81
N ALA A 199 -2.44 -11.73 -14.83
CA ALA A 199 -3.32 -11.89 -13.67
C ALA A 199 -2.58 -12.55 -12.49
N ALA A 200 -1.73 -13.55 -12.76
CA ALA A 200 -0.90 -14.18 -11.74
C ALA A 200 0.11 -13.22 -11.10
N ALA A 201 0.79 -12.39 -11.89
CA ALA A 201 1.74 -11.39 -11.41
C ALA A 201 1.05 -10.36 -10.50
N TYR A 202 -0.13 -9.87 -10.93
CA TYR A 202 -0.96 -8.99 -10.13
C TYR A 202 -1.35 -9.62 -8.78
N ASP A 203 -1.80 -10.88 -8.78
CA ASP A 203 -2.16 -11.58 -7.55
C ASP A 203 -0.95 -11.82 -6.62
N PHE A 204 0.24 -12.08 -7.18
CA PHE A 204 1.47 -12.25 -6.42
C PHE A 204 1.88 -10.96 -5.68
N ILE A 205 1.92 -9.84 -6.40
CA ILE A 205 2.22 -8.51 -5.85
C ILE A 205 1.18 -8.15 -4.78
N ARG A 206 -0.10 -8.41 -5.06
CA ARG A 206 -1.19 -8.13 -4.12
C ARG A 206 -1.09 -8.98 -2.86
N ALA A 207 -0.70 -10.25 -2.96
CA ALA A 207 -0.47 -11.11 -1.81
C ALA A 207 0.66 -10.55 -0.92
N PHE A 208 1.76 -10.08 -1.52
CA PHE A 208 2.83 -9.39 -0.80
C PHE A 208 2.35 -8.13 -0.09
N ARG A 209 1.67 -7.22 -0.79
CA ARG A 209 1.16 -5.95 -0.22
C ARG A 209 0.17 -6.17 0.93
N LYS A 210 -0.56 -7.28 0.90
CA LYS A 210 -1.45 -7.70 1.99
C LYS A 210 -0.70 -8.35 3.16
N GLY A 211 0.59 -8.62 3.05
CA GLY A 211 1.39 -9.34 4.04
C GLY A 211 1.08 -10.83 4.11
N GLU A 212 0.50 -11.42 3.06
CA GLU A 212 0.20 -12.85 2.99
C GLU A 212 1.43 -13.70 2.68
N LEU A 213 2.51 -13.06 2.21
CA LEU A 213 3.83 -13.68 2.04
C LEU A 213 4.74 -13.37 3.25
N GLY A 214 4.14 -13.12 4.42
CA GLY A 214 4.84 -12.70 5.62
C GLY A 214 5.12 -11.19 5.68
N LYS A 215 5.73 -10.76 6.79
CA LYS A 215 6.17 -9.38 7.00
C LYS A 215 7.63 -9.28 6.55
N VAL A 216 7.88 -8.45 5.55
CA VAL A 216 9.21 -8.29 4.94
C VAL A 216 9.58 -6.82 4.97
N MET A 217 10.79 -6.51 5.44
CA MET A 217 11.41 -5.19 5.25
C MET A 217 12.33 -5.27 4.05
N LEU A 218 12.18 -4.34 3.11
CA LEU A 218 12.96 -4.29 1.86
C LEU A 218 14.27 -3.50 2.02
N ASP A 219 14.42 -2.76 3.12
CA ASP A 219 15.61 -1.99 3.51
C ASP A 219 16.29 -2.62 4.73
#